data_AF-A0A7S3TLL9-F1
#
_entry.id   AF-A0A7S3TLL9-F1
#
_cell.length_a   1.000
_cell.length_b   1.000
_cell.length_c   1.000
_cell.angle_alpha   90.00
_cell.angle_beta   90.00
_cell.angle_gamma   90.00
#
_symmetry.space_group_name_H-M   'P 1'
#
loop_
_entity.id
_entity.type
_entity.pdbx_description
1 polymer ?
#
loop_
_entity_poly.entity_id
_entity_poly.type
_entity_poly.pdbx_seq_one_letter_code
_entity_poly.pdbx_strand_id
1 'polypeptide(L)'
;APAQLAEALGGGGRGAEDDEAALAARLRGGSAVELRQELRRRVAALTSSEQALPPPTDALRLGDAGYPQRWYRAKLEPTEAAEGRPPPVDGWEGDAGKRLRGRVAADFLEGVAWTLRYYYEGPVGHHGWAWFYRWPCAPLAVDLARAMPRPLPRRVGAALPCVTPLEQLGMVLPQPSMHALPSPLRQLPEMLPLAFPDADACRLGVDYDGKRFRWQGTLALPFVEAEQLRTLYEAFRPALQPHETARDEVTPATLYVRPELAAALSAVSPPHPGLDVLAAGRSAALADPSPAATPPAATTRRGGGSGAAVSVWL
;
A
#
# COMPACT_ATOMS: atom_id res chain seq x y z
N ALA A 1 36.55 7.93 0.87
CA ALA A 1 36.37 9.28 1.48
C ALA A 1 35.09 9.91 0.94
N PRO A 2 34.37 10.76 1.70
CA PRO A 2 33.12 11.40 1.25
C PRO A 2 33.26 12.19 -0.05
N ALA A 3 34.49 12.58 -0.43
CA ALA A 3 34.81 13.25 -1.68
C ALA A 3 34.56 12.38 -2.94
N GLN A 4 34.71 11.05 -2.86
CA GLN A 4 34.50 10.15 -4.01
C GLN A 4 33.01 9.82 -4.25
N LEU A 5 32.17 9.96 -3.23
CA LEU A 5 30.72 9.78 -3.35
C LEU A 5 30.04 11.05 -3.89
N ALA A 6 30.59 12.22 -3.57
CA ALA A 6 30.18 13.50 -4.17
C ALA A 6 30.53 13.56 -5.66
N GLU A 7 31.58 12.87 -6.11
CA GLU A 7 31.96 12.74 -7.53
C GLU A 7 31.04 11.78 -8.30
N ALA A 8 30.53 10.73 -7.63
CA ALA A 8 29.55 9.80 -8.20
C ALA A 8 28.11 10.35 -8.23
N LEU A 9 27.76 11.24 -7.29
CA LEU A 9 26.46 11.94 -7.25
C LEU A 9 26.48 13.30 -7.96
N GLY A 10 27.67 13.85 -8.20
CA GLY A 10 27.93 15.09 -8.94
C GLY A 10 28.43 14.85 -10.36
N GLY A 11 28.06 13.71 -10.96
CA GLY A 11 28.42 13.32 -12.34
C GLY A 11 27.75 14.15 -13.45
N GLY A 12 27.48 15.43 -13.22
CA GLY A 12 27.25 16.40 -14.28
C GLY A 12 28.60 16.80 -14.87
N GLY A 13 29.17 15.97 -15.74
CA GLY A 13 30.38 16.36 -16.48
C GLY A 13 30.13 17.65 -17.26
N ARG A 14 31.16 18.45 -17.56
CA ARG A 14 31.07 19.72 -18.32
C ARG A 14 30.15 19.67 -19.56
N GLY A 15 30.01 18.49 -20.20
CA GLY A 15 29.07 18.28 -21.30
C GLY A 15 27.58 18.33 -20.94
N ALA A 16 27.18 18.02 -19.70
CA ALA A 16 25.79 18.10 -19.23
C ALA A 16 25.36 19.55 -18.94
N GLU A 17 26.27 20.38 -18.39
CA GLU A 17 26.04 21.82 -18.20
C GLU A 17 25.99 22.56 -19.54
N ASP A 18 26.85 22.19 -20.50
CA ASP A 18 26.82 22.71 -21.87
C ASP A 18 25.52 22.32 -22.62
N ASP A 19 25.00 21.10 -22.41
CA ASP A 19 23.71 20.63 -22.93
C ASP A 19 22.50 21.37 -22.31
N GLU A 20 22.60 21.76 -21.03
CA GLU A 20 21.54 22.47 -20.33
C GLU A 20 21.47 23.95 -20.74
N ALA A 21 22.62 24.59 -20.95
CA ALA A 21 22.71 25.96 -21.48
C ALA A 21 22.22 26.06 -22.94
N ALA A 22 22.60 25.10 -23.80
CA ALA A 22 22.12 25.01 -25.18
C ALA A 22 20.60 24.74 -25.25
N LEU A 23 20.08 23.94 -24.31
CA LEU A 23 18.65 23.70 -24.16
C LEU A 23 17.93 24.96 -23.69
N ALA A 24 18.41 25.66 -22.66
CA ALA A 24 17.82 26.92 -22.19
C ALA A 24 17.81 28.00 -23.28
N ALA A 25 18.74 27.96 -24.24
CA ALA A 25 18.71 28.79 -25.44
C ALA A 25 17.64 28.35 -26.46
N ARG A 26 17.48 27.04 -26.71
CA ARG A 26 16.40 26.48 -27.57
C ARG A 26 15.00 26.68 -27.00
N LEU A 27 14.83 26.54 -25.69
CA LEU A 27 13.55 26.69 -24.97
C LEU A 27 13.05 28.13 -24.96
N ARG A 28 13.94 29.12 -25.11
CA ARG A 28 13.57 30.55 -25.23
C ARG A 28 12.91 30.91 -26.57
N GLY A 29 13.02 30.07 -27.60
CA GLY A 29 12.47 30.31 -28.93
C GLY A 29 11.44 29.28 -29.42
N GLY A 30 11.17 28.22 -28.65
CA GLY A 30 10.26 27.13 -29.05
C GLY A 30 8.81 27.34 -28.62
N SER A 31 7.87 26.67 -29.31
CA SER A 31 6.46 26.69 -28.93
C SER A 31 6.22 25.90 -27.63
N ALA A 32 5.19 26.27 -26.88
CA ALA A 32 4.82 25.58 -25.63
C ALA A 32 4.54 24.07 -25.81
N VAL A 33 4.20 23.64 -27.03
CA VAL A 33 3.94 22.23 -27.38
C VAL A 33 5.25 21.44 -27.50
N GLU A 34 6.25 22.00 -28.17
CA GLU A 34 7.59 21.40 -28.32
C GLU A 34 8.29 21.27 -26.96
N LEU A 35 8.12 22.29 -26.11
CA LEU A 35 8.66 22.30 -24.75
C LEU A 35 8.08 21.16 -23.91
N ARG A 36 6.75 20.95 -23.97
CA ARG A 36 6.08 19.84 -23.29
C ARG A 36 6.50 18.47 -23.83
N GLN A 37 6.71 18.34 -25.14
CA GLN A 37 7.16 17.09 -25.74
C GLN A 37 8.60 16.74 -25.34
N GLU A 38 9.50 17.73 -25.30
CA GLU A 38 10.89 17.53 -24.89
C GLU A 38 11.01 17.22 -23.39
N LEU A 39 10.25 17.91 -22.54
CA LEU A 39 10.12 17.58 -21.12
C LEU A 39 9.63 16.14 -20.93
N ARG A 40 8.59 15.72 -21.64
CA ARG A 40 8.10 14.33 -21.59
C ARG A 40 9.16 13.32 -22.02
N ARG A 41 9.92 13.61 -23.08
CA ARG A 41 11.02 12.75 -23.53
C ARG A 41 12.12 12.63 -22.48
N ARG A 42 12.55 13.74 -21.89
CA ARG A 42 13.62 13.74 -20.89
C ARG A 42 13.19 13.12 -19.58
N VAL A 43 11.96 13.41 -19.12
CA VAL A 43 11.36 12.71 -17.98
C VAL A 43 11.31 11.21 -18.28
N ALA A 44 10.86 10.80 -19.46
CA ALA A 44 10.86 9.38 -19.84
C ALA A 44 12.27 8.77 -19.90
N ALA A 45 13.27 9.51 -20.39
CA ALA A 45 14.65 9.05 -20.46
C ALA A 45 15.31 8.93 -19.07
N LEU A 46 15.15 9.94 -18.21
CA LEU A 46 15.61 9.93 -16.82
C LEU A 46 14.94 8.81 -16.04
N THR A 47 13.62 8.68 -16.18
CA THR A 47 12.84 7.62 -15.54
C THR A 47 13.30 6.25 -16.02
N SER A 48 13.59 6.09 -17.32
CA SER A 48 14.09 4.83 -17.88
C SER A 48 15.50 4.49 -17.37
N SER A 49 16.37 5.48 -17.23
CA SER A 49 17.75 5.29 -16.77
C SER A 49 17.86 5.02 -15.27
N GLU A 50 17.09 5.73 -14.45
CA GLU A 50 17.08 5.52 -12.99
C GLU A 50 16.42 4.20 -12.58
N GLN A 51 15.46 3.73 -13.37
CA GLN A 51 14.71 2.51 -13.07
C GLN A 51 15.31 1.25 -13.70
N ALA A 52 16.21 1.38 -14.67
CA ALA A 52 16.87 0.24 -15.30
C ALA A 52 17.79 -0.46 -14.31
N LEU A 53 17.65 -1.79 -14.24
CA LEU A 53 18.53 -2.65 -13.47
C LEU A 53 19.71 -3.12 -14.34
N PRO A 54 20.86 -3.46 -13.73
CA PRO A 54 21.91 -4.18 -14.46
C PRO A 54 21.33 -5.46 -15.08
N PRO A 55 21.95 -5.98 -16.16
CA PRO A 55 21.48 -7.21 -16.79
C PRO A 55 21.38 -8.32 -15.72
N PRO A 56 20.24 -9.02 -15.65
CA PRO A 56 20.00 -9.94 -14.56
C PRO A 56 20.90 -11.16 -14.66
N THR A 57 21.31 -11.66 -13.49
CA THR A 57 21.99 -12.95 -13.39
C THR A 57 20.94 -14.07 -13.42
N ASP A 58 21.13 -15.07 -14.28
CA ASP A 58 20.28 -16.27 -14.29
C ASP A 58 20.70 -17.25 -13.19
N ALA A 59 20.52 -16.84 -11.93
CA ALA A 59 20.86 -17.67 -10.78
C ALA A 59 19.90 -18.86 -10.62
N LEU A 60 18.64 -18.68 -11.00
CA LEU A 60 17.58 -19.68 -10.87
C LEU A 60 17.68 -20.77 -11.94
N ARG A 61 18.17 -20.44 -13.14
CA ARG A 61 18.34 -21.38 -14.26
C ARG A 61 17.08 -22.18 -14.51
N LEU A 62 15.98 -21.48 -14.82
CA LEU A 62 14.65 -22.09 -14.92
C LEU A 62 14.54 -23.15 -16.03
N GLY A 63 15.43 -23.12 -17.02
CA GLY A 63 15.50 -24.12 -18.09
C GLY A 63 16.25 -25.40 -17.72
N ASP A 64 17.01 -25.40 -16.62
CA ASP A 64 17.89 -26.53 -16.27
C ASP A 64 17.24 -27.47 -15.25
N ALA A 65 17.62 -28.74 -15.28
CA ALA A 65 17.21 -29.72 -14.28
C ALA A 65 17.51 -29.21 -12.85
N GLY A 66 16.59 -29.47 -11.92
CA GLY A 66 16.71 -29.00 -10.54
C GLY A 66 16.24 -27.56 -10.29
N TYR A 67 15.58 -26.91 -11.27
CA TYR A 67 15.06 -25.55 -11.08
C TYR A 67 14.01 -25.43 -9.97
N PRO A 68 13.12 -26.43 -9.71
CA PRO A 68 12.12 -26.27 -8.64
C PRO A 68 12.74 -26.08 -7.27
N GLN A 69 13.81 -26.82 -6.99
CA GLN A 69 14.55 -26.77 -5.75
C GLN A 69 15.27 -25.43 -5.63
N ARG A 70 15.94 -24.98 -6.70
CA ARG A 70 16.58 -23.66 -6.74
C ARG A 70 15.58 -22.53 -6.52
N TRP A 71 14.41 -22.62 -7.14
CA TRP A 71 13.31 -21.67 -6.99
C TRP A 71 12.88 -21.56 -5.53
N TYR A 72 12.41 -22.65 -4.93
CA TYR A 72 11.89 -22.58 -3.56
C TYR A 72 12.96 -22.26 -2.53
N ARG A 73 14.19 -22.76 -2.73
CA ARG A 73 15.34 -22.38 -1.92
C ARG A 73 15.58 -20.87 -1.94
N ALA A 74 15.71 -20.29 -3.14
CA ALA A 74 15.99 -18.87 -3.28
C ALA A 74 14.84 -17.99 -2.77
N LYS A 75 13.58 -18.43 -2.97
CA LYS A 75 12.41 -17.62 -2.64
C LYS A 75 11.93 -17.74 -1.20
N LEU A 76 12.00 -18.92 -0.60
CA LEU A 76 11.40 -19.17 0.71
C LEU A 76 12.42 -19.17 1.84
N GLU A 77 13.65 -19.67 1.63
CA GLU A 77 14.63 -19.76 2.73
C GLU A 77 14.94 -18.40 3.39
N PRO A 78 15.11 -17.28 2.67
CA PRO A 78 15.39 -16.00 3.31
C PRO A 78 14.28 -15.52 4.25
N THR A 79 13.02 -15.58 3.79
CA THR A 79 11.86 -15.14 4.58
C THR A 79 11.58 -16.10 5.73
N GLU A 80 11.64 -17.41 5.50
CA GLU A 80 11.45 -18.40 6.57
C GLU A 80 12.53 -18.27 7.65
N ALA A 81 13.80 -18.07 7.25
CA ALA A 81 14.91 -17.89 8.19
C ALA A 81 14.77 -16.59 9.01
N ALA A 82 14.33 -15.49 8.38
CA ALA A 82 14.07 -14.22 9.08
C ALA A 82 12.97 -14.38 10.15
N GLU A 83 12.02 -15.29 9.93
CA GLU A 83 10.97 -15.65 10.89
C GLU A 83 11.35 -16.81 11.82
N GLY A 84 12.62 -17.24 11.83
CA GLY A 84 13.10 -18.31 12.71
C GLY A 84 12.63 -19.71 12.34
N ARG A 85 12.11 -19.91 11.13
CA ARG A 85 11.58 -21.19 10.63
C ARG A 85 12.64 -21.87 9.75
N PRO A 86 13.16 -23.04 10.14
CA PRO A 86 14.25 -23.69 9.41
C PRO A 86 13.77 -24.26 8.06
N PRO A 87 14.69 -24.44 7.08
CA PRO A 87 14.36 -25.10 5.83
C PRO A 87 13.90 -26.55 6.06
N PRO A 88 13.22 -27.18 5.09
CA PRO A 88 12.78 -28.57 5.20
C PRO A 88 13.95 -29.52 5.52
N VAL A 89 13.77 -30.35 6.55
CA VAL A 89 14.81 -31.25 7.08
C VAL A 89 15.36 -32.25 6.07
N ASP A 90 14.56 -32.61 5.06
CA ASP A 90 14.88 -33.56 3.99
C ASP A 90 15.05 -32.87 2.63
N GLY A 91 15.24 -31.55 2.64
CA GLY A 91 15.39 -30.72 1.45
C GLY A 91 14.08 -30.52 0.68
N TRP A 92 14.17 -29.79 -0.42
CA TRP A 92 13.00 -29.36 -1.20
C TRP A 92 12.30 -30.47 -1.99
N GLU A 93 12.96 -31.62 -2.17
CA GLU A 93 12.40 -32.83 -2.81
C GLU A 93 12.00 -33.93 -1.82
N GLY A 94 12.43 -33.81 -0.57
CA GLY A 94 11.97 -34.68 0.49
C GLY A 94 10.49 -34.46 0.79
N ASP A 95 9.94 -35.30 1.67
CA ASP A 95 8.53 -35.23 2.02
C ASP A 95 8.20 -33.94 2.77
N ALA A 96 9.10 -33.41 3.61
CA ALA A 96 8.88 -32.12 4.27
C ALA A 96 8.89 -30.96 3.26
N GLY A 97 9.82 -30.98 2.29
CA GLY A 97 9.85 -30.02 1.19
C GLY A 97 8.58 -30.05 0.34
N LYS A 98 8.17 -31.25 -0.12
CA LYS A 98 6.92 -31.45 -0.87
C LYS A 98 5.69 -30.98 -0.10
N ARG A 99 5.60 -31.25 1.20
CA ARG A 99 4.52 -30.75 2.06
C ARG A 99 4.49 -29.22 2.10
N LEU A 100 5.64 -28.57 2.24
CA LEU A 100 5.73 -27.12 2.26
C LEU A 100 5.32 -26.51 0.91
N ARG A 101 5.86 -27.00 -0.21
CA ARG A 101 5.46 -26.58 -1.57
C ARG A 101 3.96 -26.77 -1.80
N GLY A 102 3.40 -27.88 -1.32
CA GLY A 102 1.97 -28.15 -1.36
C GLY A 102 1.13 -27.17 -0.54
N ARG A 103 1.64 -26.66 0.59
CA ARG A 103 1.00 -25.57 1.35
C ARG A 103 1.04 -24.25 0.58
N VAL A 104 2.18 -23.87 0.03
CA VAL A 104 2.28 -22.67 -0.84
C VAL A 104 1.26 -22.74 -1.98
N ALA A 105 1.14 -23.90 -2.63
CA ALA A 105 0.17 -24.12 -3.69
C ALA A 105 -1.29 -24.04 -3.20
N ALA A 106 -1.60 -24.62 -2.04
CA ALA A 106 -2.94 -24.56 -1.45
C ALA A 106 -3.35 -23.13 -1.08
N ASP A 107 -2.48 -22.39 -0.39
CA ASP A 107 -2.75 -21.01 0.03
C ASP A 107 -2.86 -20.07 -1.17
N PHE A 108 -2.13 -20.35 -2.26
CA PHE A 108 -2.27 -19.60 -3.52
C PHE A 108 -3.65 -19.81 -4.15
N LEU A 109 -4.13 -21.06 -4.19
CA LEU A 109 -5.47 -21.37 -4.70
C LEU A 109 -6.56 -20.77 -3.81
N GLU A 110 -6.36 -20.74 -2.48
CA GLU A 110 -7.23 -20.02 -1.55
C GLU A 110 -7.27 -18.53 -1.87
N GLY A 111 -6.13 -17.90 -2.18
CA GLY A 111 -6.07 -16.50 -2.58
C GLY A 111 -6.76 -16.19 -3.90
N VAL A 112 -6.68 -17.10 -4.88
CA VAL A 112 -7.46 -16.99 -6.12
C VAL A 112 -8.95 -17.03 -5.82
N ALA A 113 -9.40 -17.93 -4.96
CA ALA A 113 -10.79 -18.03 -4.57
C ALA A 113 -11.27 -16.81 -3.76
N TRP A 114 -10.45 -16.32 -2.83
CA TRP A 114 -10.72 -15.09 -2.09
C TRP A 114 -10.84 -13.90 -3.05
N THR A 115 -9.94 -13.79 -4.04
CA THR A 115 -10.00 -12.74 -5.07
C THR A 115 -11.30 -12.84 -5.86
N LEU A 116 -11.68 -14.02 -6.34
CA LEU A 116 -12.95 -14.18 -7.07
C LEU A 116 -14.15 -13.76 -6.21
N ARG A 117 -14.20 -14.19 -4.95
CA ARG A 117 -15.26 -13.78 -4.01
C ARG A 117 -15.27 -12.28 -3.79
N TYR A 118 -14.11 -11.64 -3.66
CA TYR A 118 -14.02 -10.18 -3.54
C TYR A 118 -14.72 -9.47 -4.72
N TYR A 119 -14.52 -9.96 -5.95
CA TYR A 119 -15.16 -9.37 -7.14
C TYR A 119 -16.66 -9.66 -7.27
N TYR A 120 -17.13 -10.85 -6.85
CA TYR A 120 -18.52 -11.27 -7.06
C TYR A 120 -19.45 -11.05 -5.86
N GLU A 121 -18.93 -11.15 -4.64
CA GLU A 121 -19.69 -11.11 -3.39
C GLU A 121 -19.33 -9.87 -2.54
N GLY A 122 -18.27 -9.17 -2.89
CA GLY A 122 -17.72 -8.06 -2.11
C GLY A 122 -16.93 -8.54 -0.88
N PRO A 123 -16.23 -7.61 -0.19
CA PRO A 123 -15.40 -7.94 0.96
C PRO A 123 -16.17 -8.06 2.28
N VAL A 124 -17.41 -7.56 2.35
CA VAL A 124 -18.14 -7.36 3.61
C VAL A 124 -19.02 -8.57 3.96
N GLY A 125 -18.81 -9.14 5.15
CA GLY A 125 -19.81 -9.96 5.86
C GLY A 125 -19.49 -11.43 6.08
N HIS A 126 -18.69 -12.09 5.21
CA HIS A 126 -18.50 -13.55 5.30
C HIS A 126 -17.07 -14.08 5.09
N HIS A 127 -16.11 -13.28 4.60
CA HIS A 127 -14.80 -13.79 4.13
C HIS A 127 -13.56 -13.14 4.75
N GLY A 128 -13.76 -12.24 5.73
CA GLY A 128 -12.73 -11.67 6.60
C GLY A 128 -11.68 -10.79 5.91
N TRP A 129 -11.43 -9.59 6.47
CA TRP A 129 -10.31 -8.72 6.06
C TRP A 129 -8.94 -9.23 6.53
N ALA A 130 -8.92 -10.31 7.32
CA ALA A 130 -7.72 -10.88 7.92
C ALA A 130 -6.89 -11.74 6.97
N TRP A 131 -7.48 -12.25 5.88
CA TRP A 131 -6.79 -13.17 5.01
C TRP A 131 -5.73 -12.44 4.17
N PHE A 132 -4.53 -13.01 4.10
CA PHE A 132 -3.46 -12.56 3.23
C PHE A 132 -2.60 -13.74 2.75
N TYR A 133 -1.96 -13.57 1.60
CA TYR A 133 -1.01 -14.55 1.08
C TYR A 133 0.38 -14.32 1.68
N ARG A 134 0.78 -15.21 2.60
CA ARG A 134 2.02 -15.08 3.40
C ARG A 134 3.32 -15.44 2.68
N TRP A 135 3.26 -15.98 1.47
CA TRP A 135 4.46 -16.48 0.80
C TRP A 135 5.06 -15.41 -0.11
N PRO A 136 6.39 -15.24 -0.15
CA PRO A 136 7.06 -14.21 -0.97
C PRO A 136 7.05 -14.53 -2.47
N CYS A 137 6.62 -15.74 -2.85
CA CYS A 137 6.56 -16.18 -4.24
C CYS A 137 5.29 -16.95 -4.56
N ALA A 138 4.92 -16.96 -5.84
CA ALA A 138 3.93 -17.89 -6.36
C ALA A 138 4.49 -19.33 -6.39
N PRO A 139 3.63 -20.36 -6.25
CA PRO A 139 4.02 -21.75 -6.45
C PRO A 139 4.29 -22.03 -7.93
N LEU A 140 5.05 -23.09 -8.22
CA LEU A 140 5.21 -23.58 -9.58
C LEU A 140 3.92 -24.23 -10.07
N ALA A 141 3.64 -24.14 -11.37
CA ALA A 141 2.47 -24.76 -12.00
C ALA A 141 2.40 -26.28 -11.75
N VAL A 142 3.55 -26.95 -11.67
CA VAL A 142 3.63 -28.39 -11.35
C VAL A 142 3.14 -28.71 -9.93
N ASP A 143 3.33 -27.82 -8.97
CA ASP A 143 2.87 -28.00 -7.60
C ASP A 143 1.40 -27.58 -7.44
N LEU A 144 0.93 -26.58 -8.21
CA LEU A 144 -0.49 -26.27 -8.35
C LEU A 144 -1.28 -27.47 -8.90
N ALA A 145 -0.79 -28.11 -9.96
CA ALA A 145 -1.41 -29.29 -10.55
C ALA A 145 -1.51 -30.45 -9.54
N ARG A 146 -0.52 -30.61 -8.65
CA ARG A 146 -0.54 -31.62 -7.57
C ARG A 146 -1.45 -31.25 -6.41
N ALA A 147 -1.67 -29.96 -6.17
CA ALA A 147 -2.55 -29.48 -5.10
C ALA A 147 -4.04 -29.60 -5.47
N MET A 148 -4.38 -29.65 -6.77
CA MET A 148 -5.73 -29.93 -7.24
C MET A 148 -6.01 -31.45 -7.29
N PRO A 149 -7.21 -31.94 -6.94
CA PRO A 149 -8.41 -31.23 -6.50
C PRO A 149 -8.57 -31.30 -4.97
N ARG A 150 -8.05 -30.31 -4.24
CA ARG A 150 -8.39 -30.15 -2.83
C ARG A 150 -9.62 -29.25 -2.69
N PRO A 151 -10.63 -29.65 -1.89
CA PRO A 151 -11.70 -28.72 -1.54
C PRO A 151 -11.07 -27.54 -0.81
N LEU A 152 -11.34 -26.33 -1.31
CA LEU A 152 -10.92 -25.11 -0.65
C LEU A 152 -11.56 -25.04 0.74
N PRO A 153 -10.85 -24.55 1.77
CA PRO A 153 -11.44 -24.33 3.08
C PRO A 153 -12.71 -23.51 2.95
N ARG A 154 -13.82 -23.98 3.53
CA ARG A 154 -15.13 -23.29 3.46
C ARG A 154 -15.11 -21.90 4.10
N ARG A 155 -14.13 -21.63 4.97
CA ARG A 155 -13.95 -20.37 5.68
C ARG A 155 -12.63 -19.77 5.27
N VAL A 156 -12.67 -18.74 4.43
CA VAL A 156 -11.55 -17.83 4.27
C VAL A 156 -11.71 -16.79 5.37
N GLY A 157 -10.70 -16.67 6.25
CA GLY A 157 -10.62 -15.65 7.29
C GLY A 157 -11.56 -15.84 8.49
N ALA A 158 -11.01 -15.86 9.71
CA ALA A 158 -11.76 -15.34 10.85
C ALA A 158 -11.98 -13.84 10.59
N ALA A 159 -13.17 -13.32 10.92
CA ALA A 159 -13.45 -11.91 10.76
C ALA A 159 -12.58 -11.12 11.75
N LEU A 160 -11.44 -10.60 11.29
CA LEU A 160 -10.96 -9.37 11.89
C LEU A 160 -12.02 -8.30 11.56
N PRO A 161 -12.50 -7.55 12.56
CA PRO A 161 -13.33 -6.38 12.28
C PRO A 161 -12.54 -5.44 11.37
N CYS A 162 -13.25 -4.55 10.67
CA CYS A 162 -12.60 -3.48 9.91
C CYS A 162 -11.57 -2.80 10.82
N VAL A 163 -10.32 -2.75 10.38
CA VAL A 163 -9.27 -1.98 11.05
C VAL A 163 -9.62 -0.50 11.01
N THR A 164 -9.35 0.23 12.09
CA THR A 164 -9.59 1.67 12.08
C THR A 164 -8.51 2.38 11.25
N PRO A 165 -8.75 3.62 10.75
CA PRO A 165 -7.75 4.33 9.96
C PRO A 165 -6.38 4.44 10.63
N LEU A 166 -6.31 4.75 11.93
CA LEU A 166 -5.02 4.89 12.62
C LEU A 166 -4.34 3.54 12.83
N GLU A 167 -5.10 2.50 13.14
CA GLU A 167 -4.56 1.15 13.25
C GLU A 167 -3.99 0.67 11.91
N GLN A 168 -4.73 0.89 10.81
CA GLN A 168 -4.29 0.56 9.46
C GLN A 168 -3.04 1.35 9.07
N LEU A 169 -2.93 2.63 9.44
CA LEU A 169 -1.70 3.41 9.26
C LEU A 169 -0.54 2.82 10.06
N GLY A 170 -0.79 2.35 11.28
CA GLY A 170 0.18 1.61 12.08
C GLY A 170 0.68 0.34 11.39
N MET A 171 -0.16 -0.33 10.59
CA MET A 171 0.23 -1.55 9.85
C MET A 171 1.07 -1.27 8.60
N VAL A 172 0.86 -0.15 7.91
CA VAL A 172 1.38 0.06 6.54
C VAL A 172 2.49 1.09 6.42
N LEU A 173 2.60 2.02 7.38
CA LEU A 173 3.55 3.11 7.25
C LEU A 173 4.99 2.63 7.51
N PRO A 174 5.95 3.04 6.68
CA PRO A 174 7.37 2.84 6.98
C PRO A 174 7.84 3.82 8.06
N GLN A 175 8.96 3.51 8.72
CA GLN A 175 9.53 4.33 9.81
C GLN A 175 9.62 5.84 9.49
N PRO A 176 10.09 6.30 8.30
CA PRO A 176 10.19 7.72 8.01
C PRO A 176 8.85 8.46 7.97
N SER A 177 7.75 7.73 7.76
CA SER A 177 6.39 8.26 7.66
C SER A 177 5.63 8.24 8.98
N MET A 178 6.24 7.81 10.09
CA MET A 178 5.59 7.72 11.40
C MET A 178 5.09 9.08 11.93
N HIS A 179 5.58 10.19 11.39
CA HIS A 179 5.06 11.53 11.70
C HIS A 179 3.57 11.70 11.36
N ALA A 180 3.00 10.89 10.45
CA ALA A 180 1.58 10.90 10.09
C ALA A 180 0.68 10.34 11.20
N LEU A 181 1.23 9.57 12.14
CA LEU A 181 0.52 9.01 13.28
C LEU A 181 0.50 9.98 14.49
N PRO A 182 -0.50 9.84 15.38
CA PRO A 182 -0.50 10.43 16.72
C PRO A 182 0.80 10.17 17.48
N SER A 183 1.19 11.10 18.34
CA SER A 183 2.44 10.99 19.12
C SER A 183 2.62 9.63 19.83
N PRO A 184 1.59 9.04 20.49
CA PRO A 184 1.74 7.75 21.17
C PRO A 184 2.06 6.58 20.25
N LEU A 185 1.71 6.66 18.96
CA LEU A 185 1.91 5.59 17.98
C LEU A 185 3.22 5.73 17.18
N ARG A 186 3.93 6.85 17.30
CA ARG A 186 5.20 7.06 16.55
C ARG A 186 6.34 6.16 17.01
N GLN A 187 6.23 5.60 18.21
CA GLN A 187 7.19 4.67 18.83
C GLN A 187 6.97 3.20 18.42
N LEU A 188 6.00 2.91 17.55
CA LEU A 188 5.76 1.55 17.04
C LEU A 188 7.03 0.84 16.53
N PRO A 189 7.95 1.50 15.79
CA PRO A 189 9.20 0.87 15.38
C PRO A 189 10.11 0.43 16.54
N GLU A 190 10.09 1.16 17.66
CA GLU A 190 10.88 0.81 18.86
C GLU A 190 10.25 -0.36 19.60
N MET A 191 8.91 -0.44 19.62
CA MET A 191 8.17 -1.50 20.29
C MET A 191 8.12 -2.80 19.47
N LEU A 192 8.12 -2.70 18.15
CA LEU A 192 8.01 -3.81 17.19
C LEU A 192 9.13 -3.76 16.14
N PRO A 193 10.41 -3.85 16.54
CA PRO A 193 11.54 -3.68 15.62
C PRO A 193 11.57 -4.71 14.48
N LEU A 194 11.01 -5.90 14.69
CA LEU A 194 10.89 -6.93 13.65
C LEU A 194 9.83 -6.61 12.60
N ALA A 195 8.78 -5.86 12.96
CA ALA A 195 7.71 -5.47 12.04
C ALA A 195 8.08 -4.24 11.20
N PHE A 196 9.01 -3.41 11.72
CA PHE A 196 9.45 -2.17 11.08
C PHE A 196 10.96 -2.20 10.85
N PRO A 197 11.44 -2.89 9.81
CA PRO A 197 12.86 -2.86 9.45
C PRO A 197 13.31 -1.44 9.08
N ASP A 198 14.58 -1.14 9.32
CA ASP A 198 15.17 0.12 8.89
C ASP A 198 15.33 0.19 7.34
N ALA A 199 15.63 1.39 6.84
CA ALA A 199 15.70 1.62 5.40
C ALA A 199 16.82 0.83 4.70
N ASP A 200 17.91 0.52 5.40
CA ASP A 200 19.06 -0.19 4.83
C ASP A 200 18.80 -1.71 4.79
N ALA A 201 18.13 -2.27 5.80
CA ALA A 201 17.61 -3.62 5.78
C ALA A 201 16.62 -3.84 4.63
N CYS A 202 15.73 -2.86 4.36
CA CYS A 202 14.81 -2.93 3.23
C CYS A 202 15.53 -2.93 1.87
N ARG A 203 16.59 -2.12 1.70
CA ARG A 203 17.33 -2.00 0.43
C ARG A 203 18.03 -3.29 0.01
N LEU A 204 18.45 -4.11 0.98
CA LEU A 204 19.15 -5.36 0.74
C LEU A 204 18.23 -6.53 0.38
N GLY A 205 16.92 -6.39 0.61
CA GLY A 205 15.92 -7.46 0.47
C GLY A 205 15.05 -7.42 -0.80
N VAL A 206 15.42 -6.64 -1.82
CA VAL A 206 14.63 -6.56 -3.07
C VAL A 206 15.05 -7.62 -4.06
N ASP A 207 14.14 -8.54 -4.36
CA ASP A 207 14.31 -9.57 -5.38
C ASP A 207 13.70 -9.12 -6.72
N TYR A 208 14.56 -8.89 -7.70
CA TYR A 208 14.13 -8.42 -9.00
C TYR A 208 13.72 -9.53 -9.96
N ASP A 209 13.97 -10.81 -9.71
CA ASP A 209 13.46 -11.90 -10.56
C ASP A 209 13.77 -11.79 -12.07
N GLY A 210 14.87 -11.13 -12.43
CA GLY A 210 15.18 -10.84 -13.83
C GLY A 210 14.31 -9.77 -14.50
N LYS A 211 13.49 -9.07 -13.71
CA LYS A 211 12.61 -7.98 -14.15
C LYS A 211 13.44 -6.77 -14.58
N ARG A 212 12.84 -5.97 -15.48
CA ARG A 212 13.52 -4.86 -16.16
C ARG A 212 13.61 -3.60 -15.29
N PHE A 213 12.59 -3.34 -14.49
CA PHE A 213 12.46 -2.10 -13.73
C PHE A 213 12.44 -2.33 -12.22
N ARG A 214 13.07 -1.42 -11.47
CA ARG A 214 13.17 -1.48 -10.00
C ARG A 214 11.82 -1.66 -9.29
N TRP A 215 10.79 -0.96 -9.73
CA TRP A 215 9.44 -1.02 -9.12
C TRP A 215 8.73 -2.37 -9.30
N GLN A 216 9.24 -3.23 -10.19
CA GLN A 216 8.72 -4.58 -10.35
C GLN A 216 9.32 -5.55 -9.32
N GLY A 217 10.39 -5.16 -8.63
CA GLY A 217 11.05 -5.98 -7.62
C GLY A 217 10.11 -6.34 -6.47
N THR A 218 10.29 -7.55 -5.94
CA THR A 218 9.57 -8.04 -4.78
C THR A 218 10.38 -7.69 -3.54
N LEU A 219 9.81 -6.88 -2.64
CA LEU A 219 10.44 -6.57 -1.37
C LEU A 219 10.02 -7.62 -0.33
N ALA A 220 11.00 -8.34 0.22
CA ALA A 220 10.76 -9.29 1.31
C ALA A 220 10.66 -8.54 2.65
N LEU A 221 9.50 -7.95 2.95
CA LEU A 221 9.22 -7.38 4.26
C LEU A 221 8.74 -8.48 5.23
N PRO A 222 9.11 -8.40 6.51
CA PRO A 222 8.48 -9.19 7.55
C PRO A 222 7.00 -8.80 7.68
N PHE A 223 6.14 -9.78 7.98
CA PHE A 223 4.73 -9.50 8.21
C PHE A 223 4.51 -8.88 9.59
N VAL A 224 3.56 -7.96 9.66
CA VAL A 224 3.09 -7.39 10.92
C VAL A 224 2.08 -8.35 11.54
N GLU A 225 2.35 -8.83 12.74
CA GLU A 225 1.40 -9.64 13.51
C GLU A 225 0.23 -8.77 13.97
N ALA A 226 -0.91 -8.91 13.31
CA ALA A 226 -2.07 -8.03 13.47
C ALA A 226 -2.58 -7.96 14.92
N GLU A 227 -2.61 -9.09 15.64
CA GLU A 227 -3.04 -9.15 17.04
C GLU A 227 -2.08 -8.42 17.99
N GLN A 228 -0.78 -8.49 17.71
CA GLN A 228 0.23 -7.80 18.50
C GLN A 228 0.10 -6.28 18.32
N LEU A 229 -0.04 -5.82 17.07
CA LEU A 229 -0.27 -4.41 16.78
C LEU A 229 -1.60 -3.92 17.37
N ARG A 230 -2.68 -4.70 17.22
CA ARG A 230 -4.00 -4.40 17.79
C ARG A 230 -3.91 -4.20 19.30
N THR A 231 -3.21 -5.08 20.00
CA THR A 231 -3.04 -4.99 21.46
C THR A 231 -2.35 -3.69 21.85
N LEU A 232 -1.29 -3.30 21.13
CA LEU A 232 -0.62 -2.02 21.36
C LEU A 232 -1.54 -0.84 21.03
N TYR A 233 -2.25 -0.91 19.91
CA TYR A 233 -3.16 0.13 19.45
C TYR A 233 -4.26 0.43 20.47
N GLU A 234 -4.94 -0.61 20.97
CA GLU A 234 -5.98 -0.45 21.99
C GLU A 234 -5.43 0.10 23.31
N ALA A 235 -4.17 -0.19 23.67
CA ALA A 235 -3.53 0.40 24.83
C ALA A 235 -3.26 1.91 24.67
N PHE A 236 -3.02 2.38 23.44
CA PHE A 236 -2.79 3.80 23.14
C PHE A 236 -4.07 4.59 22.89
N ARG A 237 -5.15 3.91 22.49
CA ARG A 237 -6.42 4.53 22.12
C ARG A 237 -6.97 5.53 23.17
N PRO A 238 -6.88 5.28 24.49
CA PRO A 238 -7.32 6.25 25.50
C PRO A 238 -6.52 7.57 25.55
N ALA A 239 -5.30 7.59 24.99
CA ALA A 239 -4.42 8.76 24.98
C ALA A 239 -4.61 9.66 23.74
N LEU A 240 -5.49 9.27 22.81
CA LEU A 240 -5.78 10.04 21.60
C LEU A 240 -6.49 11.36 21.94
N GLN A 241 -6.11 12.42 21.22
CA GLN A 241 -6.80 13.70 21.31
C GLN A 241 -8.19 13.60 20.67
N PRO A 242 -9.16 14.46 21.05
CA PRO A 242 -10.53 14.38 20.51
C PRO A 242 -10.61 14.41 18.98
N HIS A 243 -9.78 15.22 18.33
CA HIS A 243 -9.72 15.30 16.87
C HIS A 243 -9.05 14.06 16.23
N GLU A 244 -8.18 13.35 16.96
CA GLU A 244 -7.56 12.11 16.52
C GLU A 244 -8.55 10.95 16.62
N THR A 245 -9.34 10.91 17.69
CA THR A 245 -10.45 9.95 17.84
C THR A 245 -11.47 10.14 16.72
N ALA A 246 -11.87 11.39 16.42
CA ALA A 246 -12.86 11.68 15.39
C ALA A 246 -12.44 11.22 13.97
N ARG A 247 -11.14 11.27 13.64
CA ARG A 247 -10.63 10.78 12.34
C ARG A 247 -10.35 9.27 12.31
N ASP A 248 -10.39 8.62 13.47
CA ASP A 248 -10.23 7.16 13.58
C ASP A 248 -11.58 6.41 13.48
N GLU A 249 -12.69 7.14 13.38
CA GLU A 249 -14.01 6.55 13.21
C GLU A 249 -14.29 6.22 11.74
N VAL A 250 -14.97 5.09 11.52
CA VAL A 250 -15.52 4.73 10.21
C VAL A 250 -16.75 5.59 9.96
N THR A 251 -16.67 6.45 8.95
CA THR A 251 -17.77 7.34 8.56
C THR A 251 -18.49 6.80 7.32
N PRO A 252 -19.83 6.91 7.26
CA PRO A 252 -20.58 6.53 6.08
C PRO A 252 -20.27 7.44 4.89
N ALA A 253 -20.53 6.94 3.68
CA ALA A 253 -20.44 7.74 2.47
C ALA A 253 -21.40 8.95 2.55
N THR A 254 -21.12 10.02 1.82
CA THR A 254 -21.99 11.20 1.75
C THR A 254 -22.35 11.55 0.31
N LEU A 255 -23.64 11.47 0.00
CA LEU A 255 -24.31 11.88 -1.22
C LEU A 255 -24.77 13.33 -1.13
N TYR A 256 -24.26 14.19 -1.99
CA TYR A 256 -24.71 15.58 -2.08
C TYR A 256 -25.83 15.70 -3.11
N VAL A 257 -26.95 16.33 -2.73
CA VAL A 257 -28.15 16.41 -3.56
C VAL A 257 -28.56 17.87 -3.70
N ARG A 258 -28.98 18.27 -4.91
CA ARG A 258 -29.59 19.57 -5.13
C ARG A 258 -30.87 19.70 -4.31
N PRO A 259 -31.16 20.84 -3.67
CA PRO A 259 -32.34 21.00 -2.81
C PRO A 259 -33.66 20.61 -3.50
N GLU A 260 -33.78 20.89 -4.81
CA GLU A 260 -34.98 20.59 -5.61
C GLU A 260 -35.19 19.09 -5.82
N LEU A 261 -34.13 18.28 -5.70
CA LEU A 261 -34.15 16.83 -5.85
C LEU A 261 -34.22 16.09 -4.52
N ALA A 262 -34.09 16.78 -3.39
CA ALA A 262 -34.11 16.17 -2.06
C ALA A 262 -35.46 15.50 -1.76
N ALA A 263 -36.57 16.18 -2.07
CA ALA A 263 -37.92 15.65 -1.88
C ALA A 263 -38.18 14.39 -2.74
N ALA A 264 -37.65 14.37 -3.96
CA ALA A 264 -37.75 13.21 -4.85
C ALA A 264 -36.92 12.03 -4.34
N LEU A 265 -35.71 12.28 -3.83
CA LEU A 265 -34.86 11.22 -3.28
C LEU A 265 -35.48 10.59 -2.01
N SER A 266 -36.04 11.41 -1.12
CA SER A 266 -36.75 10.93 0.07
C SER A 266 -38.00 10.12 -0.25
N ALA A 267 -38.62 10.33 -1.41
CA ALA A 267 -39.79 9.56 -1.85
C ALA A 267 -39.43 8.20 -2.47
N VAL A 268 -38.24 8.09 -3.08
CA VAL A 268 -37.79 6.87 -3.78
C VAL A 268 -36.99 5.94 -2.86
N SER A 269 -36.35 6.50 -1.83
CA SER A 269 -35.66 5.67 -0.84
C SER A 269 -36.62 5.30 0.29
N PRO A 270 -36.88 4.01 0.57
CA PRO A 270 -37.42 3.63 1.86
C PRO A 270 -36.47 4.15 2.97
N PRO A 271 -36.96 4.34 4.22
CA PRO A 271 -36.09 4.64 5.35
C PRO A 271 -35.13 3.47 5.56
N HIS A 272 -33.98 3.52 4.88
CA HIS A 272 -32.90 2.59 5.10
C HIS A 272 -32.25 2.99 6.43
N PRO A 273 -31.97 2.05 7.35
CA PRO A 273 -31.40 2.35 8.67
C PRO A 273 -30.00 3.00 8.67
N GLY A 274 -29.48 3.40 7.50
CA GLY A 274 -28.22 4.12 7.32
C GLY A 274 -28.34 5.33 6.38
N LEU A 275 -29.54 5.87 6.19
CA LEU A 275 -29.77 7.09 5.40
C LEU A 275 -30.19 8.22 6.35
N ASP A 276 -29.20 8.90 6.92
CA ASP A 276 -29.43 10.12 7.70
C ASP A 276 -29.39 11.33 6.77
N VAL A 277 -30.54 11.99 6.63
CA VAL A 277 -30.64 13.26 5.89
C VAL A 277 -30.11 14.37 6.80
N LEU A 278 -28.88 14.82 6.53
CA LEU A 278 -28.30 15.96 7.23
C LEU A 278 -28.85 17.25 6.60
N ALA A 279 -29.85 17.83 7.27
CA ALA A 279 -30.39 19.12 6.87
C ALA A 279 -29.29 20.20 6.91
N ALA A 280 -29.19 20.97 5.83
CA ALA A 280 -28.29 22.11 5.70
C ALA A 280 -28.61 23.15 6.78
N GLY A 281 -27.91 23.07 7.90
CA GLY A 281 -28.20 23.88 9.09
C GLY A 281 -27.50 23.40 10.36
N ARG A 282 -27.08 22.13 10.41
CA ARG A 282 -26.05 21.69 11.36
C ARG A 282 -24.70 21.73 10.67
N SER A 283 -24.07 22.90 10.74
CA SER A 283 -22.62 22.99 10.55
C SER A 283 -22.00 22.05 11.60
N ALA A 284 -21.62 20.83 11.20
CA ALA A 284 -20.50 20.19 11.84
C ALA A 284 -19.36 21.18 11.65
N ALA A 285 -18.98 21.87 12.72
CA ALA A 285 -17.86 22.78 12.68
C ALA A 285 -16.66 21.98 12.16
N LEU A 286 -16.29 22.19 10.89
CA LEU A 286 -14.91 22.05 10.50
C LEU A 286 -14.17 22.96 11.49
N ALA A 287 -13.43 22.35 12.40
CA ALA A 287 -12.54 23.09 13.28
C ALA A 287 -11.55 23.83 12.38
N ASP A 288 -11.82 25.11 12.17
CA ASP A 288 -10.94 26.03 11.48
C ASP A 288 -9.66 26.17 12.33
N PRO A 289 -8.45 25.92 11.80
CA PRO A 289 -7.24 26.22 12.54
C PRO A 289 -7.16 27.74 12.73
N SER A 290 -7.29 28.18 13.99
CA SER A 290 -7.15 29.56 14.47
C SER A 290 -6.22 30.44 13.60
N PRO A 291 -6.72 31.52 12.99
CA PRO A 291 -5.90 32.64 12.57
C PRO A 291 -6.02 33.75 13.62
N ALA A 292 -5.03 33.87 14.49
CA ALA A 292 -4.88 35.06 15.31
C ALA A 292 -4.36 36.22 14.44
N ALA A 293 -5.25 37.11 13.99
CA ALA A 293 -5.07 38.58 13.91
C ALA A 293 -6.25 39.25 13.18
N THR A 294 -6.91 40.20 13.86
CA THR A 294 -8.04 41.05 13.42
C THR A 294 -7.58 42.23 12.49
N PRO A 295 -8.49 43.03 11.87
CA PRO A 295 -8.44 43.37 10.43
C PRO A 295 -8.22 44.89 10.17
N PRO A 296 -8.50 45.43 8.96
CA PRO A 296 -9.82 46.03 8.80
C PRO A 296 -10.51 45.88 7.42
N ALA A 297 -11.84 45.84 7.50
CA ALA A 297 -12.89 46.36 6.61
C ALA A 297 -12.78 46.18 5.08
N ALA A 298 -13.70 45.37 4.52
CA ALA A 298 -14.49 45.75 3.36
C ALA A 298 -15.78 44.93 3.26
N THR A 299 -16.89 45.65 3.23
CA THR A 299 -18.25 45.22 2.94
C THR A 299 -18.33 44.56 1.55
N THR A 300 -18.98 43.40 1.42
CA THR A 300 -19.98 43.16 0.35
C THR A 300 -20.71 41.83 0.54
N ARG A 301 -22.01 41.89 0.26
CA ARG A 301 -23.04 40.88 0.47
C ARG A 301 -23.34 40.16 -0.84
N ARG A 302 -23.40 38.82 -0.84
CA ARG A 302 -24.16 37.91 -1.75
C ARG A 302 -23.74 36.49 -1.37
N GLY A 303 -24.59 35.59 -0.91
CA GLY A 303 -25.79 35.05 -1.54
C GLY A 303 -25.72 33.54 -1.26
N GLY A 304 -26.29 33.11 -0.14
CA GLY A 304 -26.21 31.72 0.33
C GLY A 304 -27.11 30.79 -0.47
N GLY A 305 -26.52 29.80 -1.12
CA GLY A 305 -27.21 28.59 -1.57
C GLY A 305 -26.89 27.46 -0.61
N SER A 306 -27.90 26.96 0.10
CA SER A 306 -27.75 25.78 0.95
C SER A 306 -27.80 24.52 0.09
N GLY A 307 -26.73 23.73 0.09
CA GLY A 307 -26.73 22.37 -0.44
C GLY A 307 -27.06 21.38 0.67
N ALA A 308 -27.89 20.37 0.38
CA ALA A 308 -28.18 19.29 1.31
C ALA A 308 -27.24 18.09 1.06
N ALA A 309 -26.70 17.52 2.13
CA ALA A 309 -25.87 16.33 2.10
C ALA A 309 -26.65 15.17 2.75
N VAL A 310 -26.56 13.99 2.17
CA VAL A 310 -27.30 12.78 2.53
C VAL A 310 -26.27 11.68 2.71
N SER A 311 -26.11 11.10 3.89
CA SER A 311 -25.10 10.04 4.06
C SER A 311 -25.66 8.66 3.75
N VAL A 312 -24.87 7.79 3.12
CA VAL A 312 -25.21 6.41 2.72
C VAL A 312 -24.19 5.46 3.35
N TRP A 313 -24.67 4.45 4.06
CA TRP A 313 -23.84 3.32 4.48
C TRP A 313 -23.77 2.27 3.34
N LEU A 314 -22.55 1.86 2.96
CA LEU A 314 -22.28 0.74 2.05
C LEU A 314 -21.67 -0.42 2.84
#